data_AF-A0A936WZK4-F1
#
_entry.id   AF-A0A936WZK4-F1
#
_cell.length_a   1.000
_cell.length_b   1.000
_cell.length_c   1.000
_cell.angle_alpha   90.00
_cell.angle_beta   90.00
_cell.angle_gamma   90.00
#
_symmetry.space_group_name_H-M   'P 1'
#
loop_
_entity.id
_entity.type
_entity.pdbx_description
1 polymer ?
#
loop_
_entity_poly.entity_id
_entity_poly.type
_entity_poly.pdbx_seq_one_letter_code
_entity_poly.pdbx_strand_id
1 'polypeptide(L)'
;MRDGFFAMSDSSNPRFQATGSLSADGTLTVTIRTVLENGVRSTVLRGAEAFQGILRHFGSAVRTIRGSWSYGNNLARFNELTAGGMSSEAAAAQTWTGQQAAAAGFTRVTIGSLEGTAGHYTNVQVTFSR
;
A
#
# COMPACT_ATOMS: atom_id res chain seq x y z
N MET A 1 -13.17 -14.39 -15.16
CA MET A 1 -13.49 -13.55 -13.98
C MET A 1 -13.18 -12.11 -14.36
N ARG A 2 -14.06 -11.16 -14.05
CA ARG A 2 -13.84 -9.76 -14.39
C ARG A 2 -12.85 -9.15 -13.41
N ASP A 3 -11.83 -8.49 -13.93
CA ASP A 3 -11.02 -7.55 -13.15
C ASP A 3 -11.95 -6.50 -12.54
N GLY A 4 -11.72 -6.18 -11.27
CA GLY A 4 -12.57 -5.28 -10.50
C GLY A 4 -11.85 -3.98 -10.19
N PHE A 5 -12.58 -2.86 -10.25
CA PHE A 5 -12.05 -1.53 -9.94
C PHE A 5 -12.93 -0.83 -8.91
N PHE A 6 -12.29 -0.17 -7.95
CA PHE A 6 -12.93 0.66 -6.94
C PHE A 6 -12.20 2.01 -6.87
N ALA A 7 -12.96 3.09 -6.68
CA ALA A 7 -12.40 4.43 -6.48
C ALA A 7 -13.18 5.24 -5.43
N MET A 8 -12.44 6.04 -4.68
CA MET A 8 -12.94 7.14 -3.84
C MET A 8 -12.09 8.37 -4.13
N SER A 9 -12.68 9.56 -4.08
CA SER A 9 -11.96 10.82 -4.25
C SER A 9 -12.51 11.89 -3.34
N ASP A 10 -11.68 12.89 -3.04
CA ASP A 10 -12.13 14.15 -2.48
C ASP A 10 -12.72 15.01 -3.61
N SER A 11 -14.00 15.34 -3.52
CA SER A 11 -14.68 16.15 -4.56
C SER A 11 -14.14 17.57 -4.63
N SER A 12 -13.51 18.09 -3.56
CA SER A 12 -12.90 19.42 -3.54
C SER A 12 -11.54 19.46 -4.26
N ASN A 13 -10.86 18.32 -4.38
CA ASN A 13 -9.61 18.21 -5.11
C ASN A 13 -9.37 16.76 -5.59
N PRO A 14 -9.54 16.48 -6.89
CA PRO A 14 -9.47 15.12 -7.43
C PRO A 14 -8.08 14.49 -7.34
N ARG A 15 -7.03 15.27 -7.03
CA ARG A 15 -5.69 14.71 -6.75
C ARG A 15 -5.67 13.88 -5.47
N PHE A 16 -6.60 14.11 -4.55
CA PHE A 16 -6.83 13.21 -3.43
C PHE A 16 -7.75 12.08 -3.86
N GLN A 17 -7.17 10.90 -4.00
CA GLN A 17 -7.89 9.72 -4.50
C GLN A 17 -7.39 8.46 -3.82
N ALA A 18 -8.27 7.47 -3.78
CA ALA A 18 -7.96 6.11 -3.39
C ALA A 18 -8.56 5.16 -4.42
N THR A 19 -7.73 4.34 -5.04
CA THR A 19 -8.16 3.33 -6.01
C THR A 19 -7.69 1.95 -5.60
N GLY A 20 -8.50 0.95 -5.94
CA GLY A 20 -8.16 -0.46 -5.79
C GLY A 20 -8.47 -1.20 -7.08
N SER A 21 -7.51 -2.00 -7.56
CA SER A 21 -7.67 -2.86 -8.72
C SER A 21 -7.42 -4.31 -8.30
N LEU A 22 -8.41 -5.17 -8.50
CA LEU A 22 -8.31 -6.60 -8.22
C LEU A 22 -8.10 -7.37 -9.52
N SER A 23 -6.96 -8.04 -9.63
CA SER A 23 -6.66 -8.95 -10.73
C SER A 23 -7.38 -10.29 -10.58
N ALA A 24 -7.55 -11.02 -11.68
CA ALA A 24 -8.21 -12.33 -11.70
C ALA A 24 -7.61 -13.39 -10.74
N ASP A 25 -6.34 -13.26 -10.36
CA ASP A 25 -5.66 -14.13 -9.38
C ASP A 25 -5.96 -13.77 -7.91
N GLY A 26 -6.75 -12.72 -7.68
CA GLY A 26 -7.07 -12.21 -6.34
C GLY A 26 -6.00 -11.27 -5.77
N THR A 27 -5.04 -10.80 -6.58
CA THR A 27 -4.08 -9.78 -6.17
C THR A 27 -4.73 -8.40 -6.21
N LEU A 28 -4.82 -7.75 -5.06
CA LEU A 28 -5.27 -6.37 -4.93
C LEU A 28 -4.08 -5.41 -5.00
N THR A 29 -4.12 -4.47 -5.96
CA THR A 29 -3.22 -3.32 -6.00
C THR A 29 -3.96 -2.07 -5.53
N VAL A 30 -3.33 -1.29 -4.64
CA VAL A 30 -3.95 -0.10 -4.03
C VAL A 30 -3.10 1.14 -4.26
N THR A 31 -3.74 2.22 -4.70
CA THR A 31 -3.13 3.55 -4.79
C THR A 31 -3.93 4.51 -3.92
N ILE A 32 -3.33 5.05 -2.86
CA ILE A 32 -3.99 6.01 -1.96
C ILE A 32 -3.14 7.26 -1.85
N ARG A 33 -3.76 8.40 -2.15
CA ARG A 33 -3.17 9.73 -2.05
C ARG A 33 -4.06 10.63 -1.21
N THR A 34 -3.66 10.86 0.03
CA THR A 34 -4.37 11.75 0.98
C THR A 34 -3.54 12.97 1.38
N VAL A 35 -2.30 13.05 0.89
CA VAL A 35 -1.36 14.17 1.09
C VAL A 35 -0.71 14.51 -0.24
N LEU A 36 -0.59 15.80 -0.56
CA LEU A 36 0.10 16.29 -1.76
C LEU A 36 1.59 16.54 -1.48
N GLU A 37 2.37 16.80 -2.53
CA GLU A 37 3.82 17.04 -2.41
C GLU A 37 4.15 18.25 -1.53
N ASN A 38 3.26 19.25 -1.51
CA ASN A 38 3.39 20.45 -0.67
C ASN A 38 2.88 20.25 0.77
N GLY A 39 2.60 19.01 1.18
CA GLY A 39 2.13 18.68 2.54
C GLY A 39 0.64 18.92 2.80
N VAL A 40 -0.10 19.49 1.84
CA VAL A 40 -1.56 19.68 1.99
C VAL A 40 -2.24 18.33 2.10
N ARG A 41 -3.09 18.18 3.12
CA ARG A 41 -3.85 16.96 3.40
C ARG A 41 -5.31 17.10 3.00
N SER A 42 -5.90 16.03 2.49
CA SER A 42 -7.35 15.97 2.30
C SER A 42 -8.06 16.10 3.64
N THR A 43 -9.15 16.87 3.68
CA THR A 43 -10.04 16.97 4.85
C THR A 43 -11.14 15.92 4.81
N VAL A 44 -11.41 15.32 3.64
CA VAL A 44 -12.52 14.38 3.41
C VAL A 44 -12.04 12.93 3.28
N LEU A 45 -10.89 12.69 2.64
CA LEU A 45 -10.37 11.35 2.38
C LEU A 45 -9.32 10.97 3.43
N ARG A 46 -9.63 9.98 4.27
CA ARG A 46 -8.68 9.37 5.21
C ARG A 46 -8.12 8.07 4.64
N GLY A 47 -6.80 7.90 4.70
CA GLY A 47 -6.14 6.77 4.05
C GLY A 47 -6.58 5.42 4.61
N ALA A 48 -6.72 5.31 5.94
CA ALA A 48 -7.12 4.07 6.59
C ALA A 48 -8.56 3.69 6.23
N GLU A 49 -9.49 4.66 6.24
CA GLU A 49 -10.89 4.46 5.86
C GLU A 49 -11.01 4.04 4.39
N ALA A 50 -10.25 4.69 3.51
CA ALA A 50 -10.23 4.36 2.09
C ALA A 50 -9.69 2.95 1.83
N PHE A 51 -8.58 2.57 2.49
CA PHE A 51 -8.02 1.23 2.41
C PHE A 51 -9.03 0.16 2.86
N GLN A 52 -9.70 0.41 4.00
CA GLN A 52 -10.74 -0.49 4.50
C GLN A 52 -11.97 -0.51 3.58
N GLY A 53 -12.33 0.61 2.96
CA GLY A 53 -13.38 0.69 1.94
C GLY A 53 -13.08 -0.21 0.73
N ILE A 54 -11.86 -0.13 0.20
CA ILE A 54 -11.38 -1.00 -0.89
C ILE A 54 -11.47 -2.47 -0.50
N LEU A 55 -10.96 -2.84 0.68
CA LEU A 55 -11.01 -4.23 1.14
C LEU A 55 -12.43 -4.74 1.33
N ARG A 56 -13.33 -3.92 1.88
CA ARG A 56 -14.75 -4.28 2.02
C ARG A 56 -15.42 -4.47 0.67
N HIS A 57 -15.10 -3.64 -0.33
CA HIS A 57 -15.68 -3.75 -1.66
C HIS A 57 -15.33 -5.08 -2.34
N PHE A 58 -14.07 -5.50 -2.28
CA PHE A 58 -13.61 -6.76 -2.89
C PHE A 58 -13.81 -7.99 -2.00
N GLY A 59 -13.90 -7.80 -0.69
CA GLY A 59 -14.21 -8.83 0.29
C GLY A 59 -13.29 -10.05 0.20
N SER A 60 -13.88 -11.24 0.21
CA SER A 60 -13.16 -12.52 0.18
C SER A 60 -12.44 -12.82 -1.15
N ALA A 61 -12.64 -12.01 -2.18
CA ALA A 61 -11.93 -12.16 -3.44
C ALA A 61 -10.46 -11.73 -3.33
N VAL A 62 -10.11 -10.91 -2.33
CA VAL A 62 -8.73 -10.49 -2.07
C VAL A 62 -7.94 -11.65 -1.44
N ARG A 63 -6.96 -12.16 -2.19
CA ARG A 63 -6.03 -13.20 -1.74
C ARG A 63 -4.70 -12.64 -1.28
N THR A 64 -4.24 -11.60 -1.97
CA THR A 64 -3.00 -10.89 -1.63
C THR A 64 -3.16 -9.39 -1.84
N ILE A 65 -2.32 -8.60 -1.18
CA ILE A 65 -2.20 -7.15 -1.38
C ILE A 65 -0.80 -6.88 -1.88
N ARG A 66 -0.67 -6.24 -3.03
CA ARG A 66 0.63 -5.88 -3.63
C ARG A 66 0.94 -4.40 -3.40
N GLY A 67 2.10 -4.13 -2.80
CA GLY A 67 2.71 -2.81 -2.76
C GLY A 67 3.81 -2.72 -3.82
N SER A 68 3.78 -1.63 -4.61
CA SER A 68 4.88 -1.24 -5.48
C SER A 68 5.29 0.18 -5.09
N TRP A 69 6.47 0.32 -4.50
CA TRP A 69 6.93 1.56 -3.89
C TRP A 69 8.17 2.07 -4.60
N SER A 70 8.02 3.14 -5.38
CA SER A 70 9.14 3.89 -5.99
C SER A 70 9.29 5.31 -5.42
N TYR A 71 8.37 5.73 -4.55
CA TYR A 71 8.39 7.00 -3.83
C TYR A 71 7.41 6.96 -2.64
N GLY A 72 7.42 8.03 -1.83
CA GLY A 72 6.44 8.25 -0.76
C GLY A 72 6.78 7.57 0.57
N ASN A 73 5.87 7.72 1.53
CA ASN A 73 6.14 7.41 2.94
C ASN A 73 6.44 5.93 3.22
N ASN A 74 5.87 4.99 2.44
CA ASN A 74 6.18 3.58 2.62
C ASN A 74 7.64 3.28 2.24
N LEU A 75 8.12 3.79 1.09
CA LEU A 75 9.51 3.62 0.69
C LEU A 75 10.46 4.31 1.67
N ALA A 76 10.14 5.54 2.09
CA ALA A 76 10.93 6.28 3.06
C ALA A 76 11.07 5.51 4.39
N ARG A 77 9.95 5.00 4.93
CA ARG A 77 9.95 4.21 6.16
C ARG A 77 10.68 2.87 5.99
N PHE A 78 10.50 2.21 4.85
CA PHE A 78 11.20 0.96 4.54
C PHE A 78 12.73 1.15 4.51
N ASN A 79 13.19 2.22 3.85
CA ASN A 79 14.60 2.60 3.83
C ASN A 79 15.12 2.94 5.23
N GLU A 80 14.41 3.77 6.00
CA GLU A 80 14.79 4.10 7.38
C GLU A 80 15.02 2.83 8.23
N LEU A 81 14.11 1.87 8.17
CA LEU A 81 14.18 0.64 8.96
C LEU A 81 15.29 -0.29 8.49
N THR A 82 15.48 -0.46 7.18
CA THR A 82 16.54 -1.32 6.62
C THR A 82 17.93 -0.72 6.81
N ALA A 83 18.07 0.61 6.81
CA ALA A 83 19.31 1.28 7.22
C ALA A 83 19.71 0.95 8.67
N GLY A 84 18.71 0.73 9.54
CA GLY A 84 18.89 0.26 10.92
C GLY A 84 19.19 -1.23 11.06
N GLY A 85 19.38 -1.96 9.95
CA GLY A 85 19.69 -3.41 9.96
C GLY A 85 18.46 -4.32 10.07
N MET A 86 17.25 -3.78 10.00
CA MET A 86 16.03 -4.59 9.96
C MET A 86 15.95 -5.39 8.65
N SER A 87 15.44 -6.62 8.70
CA SER A 87 15.17 -7.38 7.48
C SER A 87 14.11 -6.71 6.62
N SER A 88 14.17 -6.91 5.31
CA SER A 88 13.22 -6.34 4.36
C SER A 88 11.77 -6.71 4.68
N GLU A 89 11.48 -7.96 5.03
CA GLU A 89 10.14 -8.41 5.39
C GLU A 89 9.60 -7.70 6.63
N ALA A 90 10.42 -7.59 7.67
CA ALA A 90 10.05 -6.91 8.91
C ALA A 90 9.87 -5.39 8.68
N ALA A 91 10.74 -4.79 7.88
CA ALA A 91 10.63 -3.37 7.50
C ALA A 91 9.33 -3.11 6.72
N ALA A 92 9.01 -3.96 5.74
CA ALA A 92 7.75 -3.87 5.00
C ALA A 92 6.52 -4.01 5.90
N ALA A 93 6.53 -4.95 6.84
CA ALA A 93 5.44 -5.13 7.81
C ALA A 93 5.20 -3.87 8.67
N GLN A 94 6.25 -3.09 8.95
CA GLN A 94 6.18 -1.87 9.75
C GLN A 94 5.87 -0.60 8.95
N THR A 95 5.74 -0.69 7.63
CA THR A 95 5.23 0.44 6.82
C THR A 95 3.75 0.68 7.08
N TRP A 96 3.24 1.85 6.69
CA TRP A 96 1.81 2.15 6.82
C TRP A 96 0.96 1.12 6.08
N THR A 97 1.33 0.75 4.85
CA THR A 97 0.62 -0.31 4.11
C THR A 97 0.73 -1.66 4.81
N GLY A 98 1.88 -2.01 5.37
CA GLY A 98 2.04 -3.26 6.14
C GLY A 98 1.14 -3.32 7.37
N GLN A 99 1.03 -2.22 8.12
CA GLN A 99 0.13 -2.13 9.28
C GLN A 99 -1.34 -2.26 8.88
N GLN A 100 -1.76 -1.60 7.79
CA GLN A 100 -3.12 -1.72 7.27
C GLN A 100 -3.42 -3.14 6.78
N ALA A 101 -2.47 -3.80 6.11
CA ALA A 101 -2.60 -5.18 5.65
C ALA A 101 -2.69 -6.15 6.83
N ALA A 102 -1.83 -6.00 7.83
CA ALA A 102 -1.84 -6.81 9.05
C ALA A 102 -3.16 -6.67 9.83
N ALA A 103 -3.69 -5.45 9.97
CA ALA A 103 -5.00 -5.20 10.58
C ALA A 103 -6.15 -5.90 9.84
N ALA A 104 -5.99 -6.20 8.55
CA ALA A 104 -6.93 -6.97 7.74
C ALA A 104 -6.63 -8.48 7.68
N GLY A 105 -5.63 -8.95 8.45
CA GLY A 105 -5.23 -10.36 8.53
C GLY A 105 -4.22 -10.82 7.46
N PHE A 106 -3.64 -9.90 6.68
CA PHE A 106 -2.59 -10.20 5.70
C PHE A 106 -1.21 -10.02 6.34
N THR A 107 -0.83 -10.92 7.25
CA THR A 107 0.37 -10.79 8.09
C THR A 107 1.63 -11.39 7.47
N ARG A 108 1.52 -12.26 6.46
CA ARG A 108 2.68 -12.84 5.78
C ARG A 108 3.21 -11.88 4.74
N VAL A 109 4.49 -11.52 4.87
CA VAL A 109 5.18 -10.61 3.95
C VAL A 109 6.13 -11.40 3.06
N THR A 110 6.12 -11.10 1.76
CA THR A 110 7.08 -11.62 0.79
C THR A 110 7.61 -10.47 -0.05
N ILE A 111 8.93 -10.35 -0.11
CA ILE A 111 9.60 -9.38 -0.96
C ILE A 111 9.70 -9.97 -2.37
N GLY A 112 9.19 -9.24 -3.35
CA GLY A 112 9.25 -9.63 -4.77
C GLY A 112 10.52 -9.13 -5.44
N SER A 113 10.77 -7.82 -5.35
CA SER A 113 11.97 -7.18 -5.91
C SER A 113 12.44 -6.02 -5.04
N LEU A 114 13.75 -5.81 -5.04
CA LEU A 114 14.43 -4.68 -4.40
C LEU A 114 15.46 -4.14 -5.39
N GLU A 115 15.38 -2.84 -5.69
CA GLU A 115 16.39 -2.13 -6.48
C GLU A 115 17.14 -1.15 -5.57
N GLY A 116 18.46 -1.33 -5.45
CA GLY A 116 19.32 -0.57 -4.55
C GLY A 116 19.86 -1.40 -3.39
N THR A 117 20.28 -0.75 -2.32
CA THR A 117 20.82 -1.36 -1.10
C THR A 117 20.00 -0.95 0.12
N ALA A 118 20.15 -1.67 1.24
CA ALA A 118 19.48 -1.35 2.50
C ALA A 118 19.69 0.13 2.87
N GLY A 119 18.60 0.82 3.21
CA GLY A 119 18.61 2.28 3.44
C GLY A 119 18.46 3.16 2.20
N HIS A 120 18.65 2.61 1.00
CA HIS A 120 18.73 3.37 -0.25
C HIS A 120 18.01 2.67 -1.41
N TYR A 121 16.91 1.96 -1.14
CA TYR A 121 16.10 1.38 -2.21
C TYR A 121 15.34 2.45 -2.99
N THR A 122 15.32 2.29 -4.32
CA THR A 122 14.59 3.15 -5.25
C THR A 122 13.30 2.51 -5.76
N ASN A 123 13.21 1.19 -5.66
CA ASN A 123 12.02 0.42 -6.00
C ASN A 123 11.90 -0.79 -5.08
N VAL A 124 10.71 -0.99 -4.51
CA VAL A 124 10.38 -2.12 -3.64
C VAL A 124 9.05 -2.69 -4.07
N GLN A 125 9.05 -3.97 -4.47
CA GLN A 125 7.82 -4.75 -4.63
C GLN A 125 7.64 -5.69 -3.47
N VAL A 126 6.47 -5.63 -2.83
CA VAL A 126 6.11 -6.44 -1.68
C VAL A 126 4.70 -7.01 -1.85
N THR A 127 4.51 -8.23 -1.39
CA THR A 127 3.20 -8.87 -1.32
C THR A 127 2.87 -9.20 0.14
N PHE A 128 1.67 -8.83 0.56
CA PHE A 128 1.06 -9.21 1.83
C PHE A 128 0.01 -10.28 1.59
N SER A 129 0.08 -11.37 2.35
CA SER A 129 -0.81 -12.54 2.24
C SER A 129 -1.22 -13.01 3.64
N ARG A 130 -2.20 -13.91 3.69
CA ARG A 130 -2.61 -14.58 4.93
C ARG A 130 -1.62 -15.67 5.32
#